data_AF-C0NUC3-F1
#
_entry.id   AF-C0NUC3-F1
#
_cell.length_a   1.000
_cell.length_b   1.000
_cell.length_c   1.000
_cell.angle_alpha   90.00
_cell.angle_beta   90.00
_cell.angle_gamma   90.00
#
_symmetry.space_group_name_H-M   'P 1'
#
loop_
_entity.id
_entity.type
_entity.pdbx_description
1 polymer ?
#
loop_
_entity_poly.entity_id
_entity_poly.type
_entity_poly.pdbx_seq_one_letter_code
_entity_poly.pdbx_strand_id
1 'polypeptide(L)'
;MSRLPPSPPPEPALPEGQSSHSSEPVPLDAEIRTTPIHHLLPEIRVPSDALPAHRYHPITCTPLDAVEYRAQLQSLRKEYSTSVAAVKGQEEMAREIRRRMKEAEEKRENLHKLMKRKTEERETERRVFQKIKREREGKA
;
A
#
# COMPACT_ATOMS: atom_id res chain seq x y z
N MET A 1 1.10 -34.08 -10.68
CA MET A 1 1.46 -33.94 -9.26
C MET A 1 1.55 -32.46 -8.94
N SER A 2 0.43 -31.86 -8.54
CA SER A 2 0.38 -30.45 -8.14
C SER A 2 0.96 -30.34 -6.73
N ARG A 3 2.25 -29.99 -6.63
CA ARG A 3 2.86 -29.67 -5.34
C ARG A 3 2.32 -28.30 -4.95
N LEU A 4 1.43 -28.28 -3.95
CA LEU A 4 1.05 -27.03 -3.28
C LEU A 4 2.33 -26.37 -2.73
N PRO A 5 2.45 -25.04 -2.83
CA PRO A 5 3.59 -24.34 -2.24
C PRO A 5 3.62 -24.58 -0.73
N PRO A 6 4.82 -24.64 -0.12
CA PRO A 6 4.95 -24.84 1.32
C PRO A 6 4.20 -23.74 2.07
N SER A 7 3.37 -24.15 3.02
CA SER A 7 2.70 -23.26 3.97
C SER A 7 3.76 -22.43 4.71
N PRO A 8 3.49 -21.14 5.01
CA PRO A 8 4.36 -20.37 5.87
C PRO A 8 4.48 -21.05 7.25
N PRO A 9 5.63 -20.90 7.93
CA PRO A 9 5.85 -21.46 9.26
C PRO A 9 4.80 -20.93 10.24
N PRO A 10 4.36 -21.74 11.22
CA PRO A 10 3.47 -21.29 12.27
C PRO A 10 4.12 -20.13 13.02
N GLU A 11 3.34 -19.06 13.20
CA GLU A 11 3.74 -17.87 13.94
C GLU A 11 4.19 -18.30 15.36
N PRO A 12 5.35 -17.82 15.86
CA PRO A 12 5.85 -18.25 17.15
C PRO A 12 4.80 -17.94 18.21
N ALA A 13 4.41 -18.98 18.95
CA ALA A 13 3.55 -18.85 20.11
C ALA A 13 4.15 -17.78 21.03
N LEU A 14 3.48 -16.64 21.12
CA LEU A 14 3.84 -15.59 22.07
C LEU A 14 3.89 -16.21 23.47
N PRO A 15 4.84 -15.80 24.32
CA PRO A 15 5.09 -16.44 25.60
C PRO A 15 3.79 -16.59 26.41
N GLU A 16 3.59 -17.80 26.91
CA GLU A 16 2.47 -18.24 27.74
C GLU A 16 2.24 -17.22 28.87
N GLY A 17 1.20 -16.41 28.73
CA GLY A 17 0.91 -15.26 29.59
C GLY A 17 0.41 -14.04 28.84
N GLN A 18 0.68 -13.92 27.54
CA GLN A 18 0.05 -12.94 26.66
C GLN A 18 -1.16 -13.57 25.97
N SER A 19 -2.12 -14.00 26.78
CA SER A 19 -3.43 -14.44 26.31
C SER A 19 -4.05 -13.34 25.45
N SER A 20 -4.13 -13.59 24.13
CA SER A 20 -5.08 -12.98 23.18
C SER A 20 -5.52 -11.59 23.62
N HIS A 21 -4.60 -10.62 23.56
CA HIS A 21 -4.82 -9.26 24.04
C HIS A 21 -6.14 -8.77 23.46
N SER A 22 -7.11 -8.64 24.37
CA SER A 22 -8.37 -7.91 24.31
C SER A 22 -8.78 -7.42 22.92
N SER A 23 -9.98 -7.79 22.49
CA SER A 23 -10.76 -7.19 21.38
C SER A 23 -10.93 -5.66 21.46
N GLU A 24 -10.26 -5.00 22.40
CA GLU A 24 -10.34 -3.57 22.63
C GLU A 24 -9.40 -2.84 21.66
N PRO A 25 -9.89 -1.79 20.98
CA PRO A 25 -9.06 -1.01 20.09
C PRO A 25 -7.91 -0.38 20.87
N VAL A 26 -6.68 -0.64 20.42
CA VAL A 26 -5.49 0.04 20.95
C VAL A 26 -5.69 1.56 20.85
N PRO A 27 -5.50 2.35 21.92
CA PRO A 27 -5.56 3.81 21.87
C PRO A 27 -4.52 4.40 20.92
N LEU A 28 -4.79 5.56 20.31
CA LEU A 28 -3.86 6.17 19.35
C LEU A 28 -2.54 6.61 19.99
N ASP A 29 -2.62 7.05 21.23
CA ASP A 29 -1.55 7.54 22.10
C ASP A 29 -0.74 6.42 22.78
N ALA A 30 -1.12 5.14 22.60
CA ALA A 30 -0.38 4.01 23.15
C ALA A 30 1.04 3.92 22.56
N GLU A 31 2.02 3.55 23.39
CA GLU A 31 3.44 3.44 23.00
C GLU A 31 3.66 2.55 21.77
N ILE A 32 2.87 1.49 21.61
CA ILE A 32 2.95 0.60 20.44
C ILE A 32 2.61 1.30 19.11
N ARG A 33 1.88 2.43 19.15
CA ARG A 33 1.54 3.24 17.96
C ARG A 33 2.44 4.46 17.78
N THR A 34 3.00 4.99 18.86
CA THR A 34 3.82 6.21 18.84
C THR A 34 5.33 5.91 18.74
N THR A 35 5.78 4.74 19.20
CA THR A 35 7.18 4.32 19.15
C THR A 35 7.57 3.90 17.74
N PRO A 36 8.62 4.51 17.15
CA PRO A 36 9.12 4.11 15.85
C PRO A 36 9.64 2.67 15.83
N ILE A 37 9.25 1.89 14.84
CA ILE A 37 9.81 0.54 14.60
C ILE A 37 11.30 0.58 14.22
N HIS A 38 11.83 1.75 13.87
CA HIS A 38 13.20 1.92 13.40
C HIS A 38 13.74 3.30 13.81
N HIS A 39 15.02 3.35 14.20
CA HIS A 39 15.68 4.54 14.72
C HIS A 39 15.76 5.73 13.74
N LEU A 40 15.70 5.47 12.43
CA LEU A 40 15.67 6.52 11.40
C LEU A 40 14.27 7.11 11.16
N LEU A 41 13.23 6.52 11.74
CA LEU A 41 11.87 7.02 11.60
C LEU A 41 11.57 8.05 12.71
N PRO A 42 10.86 9.14 12.39
CA PRO A 42 10.51 10.13 13.40
C PRO A 42 9.49 9.57 14.39
N GLU A 43 9.53 10.08 15.61
CA GLU A 43 8.51 9.81 16.63
C GLU A 43 7.13 10.29 16.16
N ILE A 44 6.14 9.42 16.23
CA ILE A 44 4.75 9.74 15.83
C ILE A 44 4.05 10.31 17.05
N ARG A 45 3.42 11.48 16.91
CA ARG A 45 2.71 12.13 18.00
C ARG A 45 1.22 12.20 17.71
N VAL A 46 0.44 11.91 18.74
CA VAL A 46 -1.02 12.07 18.72
C VAL A 46 -1.34 13.34 19.50
N PRO A 47 -1.92 14.36 18.85
CA PRO A 47 -2.23 15.59 19.54
C PRO A 47 -3.44 15.38 20.46
N SER A 48 -3.35 15.90 21.69
CA SER A 48 -4.46 15.81 22.66
C SER A 48 -5.67 16.64 22.21
N ASP A 49 -5.43 17.73 21.50
CA ASP A 49 -6.43 18.66 20.98
C ASP A 49 -6.35 18.80 19.45
N ALA A 50 -7.42 19.28 18.83
CA ALA A 50 -7.44 19.54 17.39
C ALA A 50 -6.47 20.66 17.01
N LEU A 51 -5.31 20.30 16.45
CA LEU A 51 -4.33 21.25 15.96
C LEU A 51 -4.72 21.84 14.58
N PRO A 52 -4.45 23.13 14.31
CA PRO A 52 -4.60 23.71 12.99
C PRO A 52 -3.72 22.99 11.95
N ALA A 53 -4.35 22.25 11.02
CA ALA A 53 -3.66 21.36 10.08
C ALA A 53 -2.53 22.01 9.27
N HIS A 54 -2.61 23.31 8.98
CA HIS A 54 -1.64 24.04 8.15
C HIS A 54 -0.49 24.69 8.94
N ARG A 55 -0.43 24.47 10.26
CA ARG A 55 0.62 25.03 11.13
C ARG A 55 1.52 23.98 11.75
N TYR A 56 1.15 22.70 11.65
CA TYR A 56 1.85 21.60 12.29
C TYR A 56 2.15 20.50 11.28
N HIS A 57 3.26 19.83 11.50
CA HIS A 57 3.64 18.66 10.71
C HIS A 57 2.65 17.51 10.99
N PRO A 58 2.09 16.84 9.97
CA PRO A 58 0.96 15.92 10.14
C PRO A 58 1.30 14.62 10.89
N ILE A 59 2.58 14.27 11.03
CA ILE A 59 3.03 13.03 11.69
C ILE A 59 3.59 13.31 13.10
N THR A 60 4.56 14.22 13.19
CA THR A 60 5.24 14.58 14.43
C THR A 60 4.47 15.61 15.27
N CYS A 61 3.41 16.23 14.73
CA CYS A 61 2.69 17.34 15.36
C CYS A 61 3.59 18.50 15.83
N THR A 62 4.77 18.66 15.23
CA THR A 62 5.68 19.77 15.52
C THR A 62 5.25 21.01 14.72
N PRO A 63 5.33 22.23 15.29
CA PRO A 63 5.07 23.45 14.53
C PRO A 63 5.92 23.51 13.27
N LEU A 64 5.31 23.90 12.15
CA LEU A 64 6.01 24.10 10.88
C LEU A 64 6.85 25.39 10.97
N ASP A 65 8.15 25.30 10.71
CA ASP A 65 9.01 26.48 10.68
C ASP A 65 8.82 27.25 9.37
N ALA A 66 8.29 28.47 9.49
CA ALA A 66 8.09 29.36 8.35
C ALA A 66 9.41 29.70 7.62
N VAL A 67 10.56 29.61 8.29
CA VAL A 67 11.87 29.86 7.68
C VAL A 67 12.26 28.73 6.73
N GLU A 68 12.10 27.47 7.16
CA GLU A 68 12.41 26.29 6.35
C GLU A 68 11.57 26.22 5.07
N TYR A 69 10.29 26.58 5.16
CA TYR A 69 9.35 26.54 4.04
C TYR A 69 9.31 27.82 3.20
N ARG A 70 10.08 28.85 3.56
CA ARG A 70 9.96 30.18 2.94
C ARG A 70 10.18 30.15 1.44
N ALA A 71 11.18 29.39 0.98
CA ALA A 71 11.52 29.28 -0.44
C ALA A 71 10.41 28.59 -1.23
N GLN A 72 9.88 27.48 -0.71
CA GLN A 72 8.80 26.69 -1.31
C GLN A 72 7.48 27.48 -1.32
N LEU A 73 7.20 28.23 -0.26
CA LEU A 73 6.04 29.13 -0.21
C LEU A 73 6.16 30.26 -1.25
N GLN A 74 7.38 30.79 -1.48
CA GLN A 74 7.59 31.80 -2.50
C GLN A 74 7.41 31.23 -3.91
N SER A 75 7.86 30.00 -4.19
CA SER A 75 7.61 29.37 -5.49
C SER A 75 6.13 29.08 -5.71
N LEU A 76 5.44 28.57 -4.69
CA LEU A 76 3.99 28.31 -4.77
C LEU A 76 3.20 29.59 -4.99
N ARG A 77 3.59 30.72 -4.39
CA ARG A 77 2.94 32.02 -4.64
C ARG A 77 3.16 32.54 -6.06
N LYS A 78 4.25 32.16 -6.72
CA LYS A 78 4.50 32.50 -8.13
C LYS A 78 3.64 31.63 -9.07
N GLU A 79 3.51 30.34 -8.75
CA GLU A 79 2.70 29.39 -9.52
C GLU A 79 1.20 29.63 -9.35
N TYR A 80 0.76 29.83 -8.10
CA TYR A 80 -0.63 30.05 -7.70
C TYR A 80 -0.77 31.43 -7.03
N SER A 81 -0.97 32.46 -7.84
CA SER A 81 -1.06 33.85 -7.35
C SER A 81 -2.27 34.11 -6.45
N THR A 82 -3.33 33.31 -6.59
CA THR A 82 -4.57 33.42 -5.80
C THR A 82 -4.90 32.11 -5.11
N SER A 83 -5.62 32.20 -3.98
CA SER A 83 -6.12 31.01 -3.27
C SER A 83 -7.01 30.14 -4.16
N VAL A 84 -7.81 30.75 -5.03
CA VAL A 84 -8.69 30.02 -5.96
C VAL A 84 -7.87 29.24 -6.99
N ALA A 85 -6.80 29.83 -7.52
CA ALA A 85 -5.88 29.14 -8.41
C ALA A 85 -5.18 27.95 -7.72
N ALA A 86 -4.77 28.12 -6.45
CA ALA A 86 -4.15 27.05 -5.67
C ALA A 86 -5.10 25.86 -5.47
N VAL A 87 -6.36 26.12 -5.09
CA VAL A 87 -7.38 25.07 -4.94
C VAL A 87 -7.63 24.36 -6.26
N LYS A 88 -7.75 25.11 -7.37
CA LYS A 88 -7.94 24.53 -8.70
C LYS A 88 -6.76 23.65 -9.12
N GLY A 89 -5.52 24.10 -8.88
CA GLY A 89 -4.31 23.33 -9.16
C GLY A 89 -4.27 22.02 -8.37
N GLN A 90 -4.65 22.07 -7.09
CA GLN A 90 -4.76 20.87 -6.26
C GLN A 90 -5.81 19.89 -6.80
N GLU A 91 -6.98 20.37 -7.23
CA GLU A 91 -8.01 19.53 -7.85
C GLU A 91 -7.54 18.87 -9.15
N GLU A 92 -6.89 19.62 -10.03
CA GLU A 92 -6.35 19.10 -11.29
C GLU A 92 -5.27 18.04 -11.04
N MET A 93 -4.37 18.29 -10.09
CA MET A 93 -3.37 17.32 -9.67
C MET A 93 -4.01 16.05 -9.09
N ALA A 94 -5.04 16.19 -8.24
CA ALA A 94 -5.76 15.06 -7.69
C ALA A 94 -6.48 14.24 -8.78
N ARG A 95 -7.05 14.89 -9.80
CA ARG A 95 -7.67 14.22 -10.95
C ARG A 95 -6.64 13.44 -11.77
N GLU A 96 -5.47 14.02 -12.03
CA GLU A 96 -4.39 13.37 -12.77
C GLU A 96 -3.81 12.16 -12.02
N ILE A 97 -3.64 12.26 -10.69
CA ILE A 97 -3.20 11.13 -9.86
C ILE A 97 -4.23 9.99 -9.92
N ARG A 98 -5.52 10.30 -9.76
CA ARG A 98 -6.60 9.29 -9.86
C ARG A 98 -6.61 8.61 -11.22
N ARG A 99 -6.41 9.36 -12.31
CA ARG A 99 -6.30 8.82 -13.67
C ARG A 99 -5.13 7.83 -13.78
N ARG A 100 -3.94 8.21 -13.31
CA ARG A 100 -2.76 7.33 -13.33
C ARG A 100 -2.96 6.07 -12.50
N MET A 101 -3.59 6.17 -11.32
CA MET A 101 -3.91 5.01 -10.50
C MET A 101 -4.85 4.05 -11.23
N LYS A 102 -5.90 4.57 -11.88
CA LYS A 102 -6.83 3.76 -12.66
C LYS A 102 -6.15 3.07 -13.84
N GLU A 103 -5.31 3.77 -14.59
CA GLU A 103 -4.54 3.16 -15.70
C GLU A 103 -3.59 2.08 -15.22
N ALA A 104 -2.94 2.28 -14.06
CA ALA A 104 -2.08 1.26 -13.46
C ALA A 104 -2.88 0.03 -13.02
N GLU A 105 -4.07 0.23 -12.45
CA GLU A 105 -4.97 -0.85 -12.06
C GLU A 105 -5.49 -1.65 -13.28
N GLU A 106 -5.94 -0.97 -14.33
CA GLU A 106 -6.38 -1.61 -15.58
C GLU A 106 -5.24 -2.43 -16.23
N LYS A 107 -4.01 -1.91 -16.25
CA LYS A 107 -2.83 -2.65 -16.73
C LYS A 107 -2.59 -3.91 -15.90
N ARG A 108 -2.67 -3.80 -14.57
CA ARG A 108 -2.51 -4.94 -13.64
C ARG A 108 -3.60 -5.99 -13.88
N GLU A 109 -4.84 -5.58 -14.03
CA GLU A 109 -5.97 -6.48 -14.28
C GLU A 109 -5.85 -7.18 -15.65
N ASN A 110 -5.50 -6.43 -16.69
CA ASN A 110 -5.29 -6.99 -18.03
C ASN A 110 -4.13 -7.98 -18.07
N LEU A 111 -3.02 -7.66 -17.41
CA LEU A 111 -1.90 -8.58 -17.27
C LEU A 111 -2.32 -9.86 -16.53
N HIS A 112 -3.06 -9.72 -15.42
CA HIS A 112 -3.57 -10.86 -14.67
C HIS A 112 -4.51 -11.75 -15.51
N LYS A 113 -5.43 -11.14 -16.29
CA LYS A 113 -6.30 -11.85 -17.23
C LYS A 113 -5.49 -12.59 -18.30
N LEU A 114 -4.48 -11.96 -18.88
CA LEU A 114 -3.60 -12.57 -19.88
C LEU A 114 -2.84 -13.76 -19.29
N MET A 115 -2.26 -13.60 -18.11
CA MET A 115 -1.54 -14.66 -17.39
C MET A 115 -2.45 -15.84 -17.06
N LYS A 116 -3.69 -15.58 -16.64
CA LYS A 116 -4.70 -16.60 -16.39
C LYS A 116 -5.01 -17.39 -17.66
N ARG A 117 -5.34 -16.69 -18.77
CA ARG A 117 -5.59 -17.34 -20.08
C ARG A 117 -4.40 -18.18 -20.55
N LYS A 118 -3.17 -17.67 -20.45
CA LYS A 118 -1.95 -18.42 -20.80
C LYS A 118 -1.70 -19.61 -19.88
N THR A 119 -2.18 -19.58 -18.66
CA THR A 119 -2.07 -20.72 -17.75
C THR A 119 -3.09 -21.80 -18.10
N GLU A 120 -4.32 -21.40 -18.43
CA GLU A 120 -5.40 -22.28 -18.90
C GLU A 120 -5.04 -22.95 -20.24
N GLU A 121 -4.54 -22.19 -21.23
CA GLU A 121 -4.05 -22.73 -22.52
C GLU A 121 -2.97 -23.80 -22.31
N ARG A 122 -1.96 -23.52 -21.50
CA ARG A 122 -0.91 -24.50 -21.22
C ARG A 122 -1.44 -25.72 -20.46
N GLU A 123 -2.48 -25.56 -19.64
CA GLU A 123 -3.08 -26.67 -18.94
C GLU A 123 -3.87 -27.58 -19.87
N THR A 124 -4.63 -27.02 -20.81
CA THR A 124 -5.34 -27.80 -21.83
C THR A 124 -4.36 -28.54 -22.75
N GLU A 125 -3.31 -27.88 -23.22
CA GLU A 125 -2.23 -28.52 -24.00
C GLU A 125 -1.59 -29.69 -23.25
N ARG A 126 -1.26 -29.50 -21.95
CA ARG A 126 -0.71 -30.59 -21.11
C ARG A 126 -1.69 -31.75 -20.97
N ARG A 127 -2.98 -31.49 -20.79
CA ARG A 127 -4.01 -32.54 -20.71
C ARG A 127 -4.11 -33.32 -22.02
N VAL A 128 -4.11 -32.64 -23.16
CA VAL A 128 -4.14 -33.27 -24.49
C VAL A 128 -2.88 -34.11 -24.73
N PHE A 129 -1.70 -33.57 -24.43
CA PHE A 129 -0.44 -34.29 -24.57
C PHE A 129 -0.40 -35.56 -23.71
N GLN A 130 -0.85 -35.50 -22.45
CA GLN A 130 -0.92 -36.67 -21.58
C GLN A 130 -1.87 -37.73 -22.12
N LYS A 131 -3.00 -37.33 -22.71
CA LYS A 131 -3.95 -38.27 -23.33
C LYS A 131 -3.29 -39.02 -24.50
N ILE A 132 -2.66 -38.28 -25.42
CA ILE A 132 -1.94 -38.86 -26.57
C ILE A 132 -0.81 -39.79 -26.11
N LYS A 133 -0.05 -39.39 -25.09
CA LYS A 133 1.04 -40.21 -24.53
C LYS A 133 0.51 -41.55 -24.00
N ARG A 134 -0.55 -41.53 -23.18
CA ARG A 134 -1.16 -42.77 -22.63
C ARG A 134 -1.74 -43.66 -23.73
N GLU A 135 -2.35 -43.08 -24.76
CA GLU A 135 -2.88 -43.83 -25.90
C GLU A 135 -1.78 -44.49 -26.75
N ARG A 136 -0.58 -43.89 -26.82
CA ARG A 136 0.59 -44.50 -27.46
C ARG A 136 1.22 -45.59 -26.61
N GLU A 137 1.40 -45.34 -25.31
CA GLU A 137 2.01 -46.31 -24.37
C GLU A 137 1.11 -47.52 -24.13
N GLY A 138 -0.22 -47.37 -24.10
CA GLY A 138 -1.15 -48.49 -23.92
C GLY A 138 -1.43 -49.31 -25.19
N LYS A 139 -0.93 -48.86 -26.36
CA LYS A 139 -1.01 -49.62 -27.63
C LYS A 139 0.27 -50.41 -27.93
N ALA A 140 1.34 -50.20 -27.16
CA ALA A 140 2.57 -50.99 -27.22
C ALA A 140 2.49 -52.14 -26.20
#